data_AF-A0A1B7W4K8-F1
#
_entry.id   AF-A0A1B7W4K8-F1
#
_cell.length_a   1.000
_cell.length_b   1.000
_cell.length_c   1.000
_cell.angle_alpha   90.00
_cell.angle_beta   90.00
_cell.angle_gamma   90.00
#
_symmetry.space_group_name_H-M   'P 1'
#
loop_
_entity.id
_entity.type
_entity.pdbx_description
1 polymer ?
#
loop_
_entity_poly.entity_id
_entity_poly.type
_entity_poly.pdbx_seq_one_letter_code
_entity_poly.pdbx_strand_id
1 'polypeptide(L)'
;GLSYYYAERFAEGAKQFEIDLTVNAQDVEETVWRYLCIARLSGVTEARNSLLPVKNDPRKIMKSVYDLFAGNCTTDDVLNVEKLAGLKGKFYSHLYLGLYYEAENNLPLAQEYIVKAADEYKIDDYMWYLAVVHKQLRKWE
;
A
#
# COMPACT_ATOMS: atom_id res chain seq x y z
N GLY A 1 5.03 -2.58 -11.77
CA GLY A 1 4.34 -3.83 -11.39
C GLY A 1 2.81 -3.75 -11.27
N LEU A 2 2.20 -2.56 -11.15
CA LEU A 2 0.77 -2.41 -10.77
C LEU A 2 -0.23 -3.08 -11.71
N SER A 3 -0.02 -2.99 -13.03
CA SER A 3 -0.89 -3.67 -14.00
C SER A 3 -0.87 -5.19 -13.84
N TYR A 4 0.28 -5.78 -13.46
CA TYR A 4 0.35 -7.21 -13.17
C TYR A 4 -0.43 -7.57 -11.90
N TYR A 5 -0.37 -6.74 -10.86
CA TYR A 5 -1.16 -6.94 -9.64
C TYR A 5 -2.67 -7.02 -9.96
N TYR A 6 -3.19 -6.06 -10.73
CA TYR A 6 -4.60 -6.07 -11.10
C TYR A 6 -4.99 -7.10 -12.15
N ALA A 7 -4.03 -7.63 -12.91
CA ALA A 7 -4.22 -8.79 -13.77
C ALA A 7 -4.09 -10.14 -13.02
N GLU A 8 -3.94 -10.11 -11.68
CA GLU A 8 -3.70 -11.28 -10.82
C GLU A 8 -2.42 -12.07 -11.18
N ARG A 9 -1.49 -11.42 -11.88
CA ARG A 9 -0.19 -11.97 -12.28
C ARG A 9 0.86 -11.62 -11.21
N PHE A 10 0.61 -12.08 -9.99
CA PHE A 10 1.34 -11.62 -8.80
C PHE A 10 2.83 -11.97 -8.84
N ALA A 11 3.21 -13.13 -9.39
CA ALA A 11 4.62 -13.50 -9.53
C ALA A 11 5.37 -12.54 -10.48
N GLU A 12 4.81 -12.23 -11.64
CA GLU A 12 5.37 -11.23 -12.55
C GLU A 12 5.35 -9.82 -11.96
N GLY A 13 4.30 -9.48 -11.21
CA GLY A 13 4.21 -8.22 -10.46
C GLY A 13 5.35 -8.08 -9.46
N ALA A 14 5.56 -9.06 -8.58
CA ALA A 14 6.63 -9.07 -7.59
C ALA A 14 8.01 -8.96 -8.25
N LYS A 15 8.24 -9.72 -9.34
CA LYS A 15 9.49 -9.65 -10.10
C LYS A 15 9.71 -8.28 -10.73
N GLN A 16 8.66 -7.65 -11.27
CA GLN A 16 8.76 -6.31 -11.84
C GLN A 16 9.18 -5.29 -10.77
N PHE A 17 8.51 -5.28 -9.61
CA PHE A 17 8.85 -4.38 -8.50
C PHE A 17 10.27 -4.64 -7.97
N GLU A 18 10.72 -5.89 -7.93
CA GLU A 18 12.08 -6.23 -7.54
C GLU A 18 13.14 -5.65 -8.49
N ILE A 19 12.88 -5.69 -9.80
CA ILE A 19 13.76 -5.05 -10.81
C ILE A 19 13.81 -3.55 -10.58
N ASP A 20 12.66 -2.90 -10.38
CA ASP A 20 12.57 -1.46 -10.18
C ASP A 20 13.33 -1.02 -8.91
N LEU A 21 13.28 -1.83 -7.84
CA LEU A 21 14.04 -1.62 -6.60
C LEU A 21 15.56 -1.80 -6.75
N THR A 22 16.06 -2.45 -7.81
CA THR A 22 17.51 -2.47 -8.10
C THR A 22 18.03 -1.09 -8.53
N VAL A 23 17.14 -0.25 -9.08
CA VAL A 23 17.46 1.12 -9.51
C VAL A 23 17.21 2.11 -8.36
N ASN A 24 16.08 1.97 -7.65
CA ASN A 24 15.74 2.81 -6.51
C ASN A 24 15.37 1.97 -5.27
N ALA A 25 16.38 1.48 -4.56
CA ALA A 25 16.19 0.64 -3.37
C ALA A 25 15.53 1.36 -2.17
N GLN A 26 15.26 2.67 -2.28
CA GLN A 26 14.64 3.47 -1.22
C GLN A 26 13.16 3.75 -1.47
N ASP A 27 12.55 3.12 -2.48
CA ASP A 27 11.15 3.35 -2.82
C ASP A 27 10.22 2.52 -1.92
N VAL A 28 9.51 3.21 -1.01
CA VAL A 28 8.52 2.57 -0.13
C VAL A 28 7.36 2.00 -0.95
N GLU A 29 6.91 2.70 -1.98
CA GLU A 29 5.71 2.29 -2.72
C GLU A 29 5.98 1.01 -3.48
N GLU A 30 7.09 0.95 -4.22
CA GLU A 30 7.51 -0.25 -4.95
C GLU A 30 7.74 -1.43 -3.99
N THR A 31 8.33 -1.18 -2.81
CA THR A 31 8.54 -2.19 -1.76
C THR A 31 7.22 -2.74 -1.23
N VAL A 32 6.25 -1.88 -0.91
CA VAL A 32 4.93 -2.28 -0.42
C VAL A 32 4.13 -3.00 -1.51
N TRP A 33 4.19 -2.55 -2.76
CA TRP A 33 3.50 -3.24 -3.85
C TRP A 33 4.10 -4.61 -4.17
N ARG A 34 5.42 -4.77 -4.03
CA ARG A 34 6.06 -6.10 -4.05
C ARG A 34 5.52 -6.99 -2.92
N TYR A 35 5.45 -6.47 -1.69
CA TYR A 35 4.83 -7.18 -0.56
C TYR A 35 3.42 -7.62 -0.91
N LEU A 36 2.57 -6.73 -1.45
CA LEU A 36 1.17 -7.05 -1.76
C LEU A 36 1.05 -8.17 -2.80
N CYS A 37 1.92 -8.20 -3.81
CA CYS A 37 2.02 -9.33 -4.75
C CYS A 37 2.36 -10.63 -4.02
N ILE A 38 3.39 -10.63 -3.17
CA ILE A 38 3.82 -11.82 -2.43
C ILE A 38 2.73 -12.27 -1.44
N ALA A 39 2.03 -11.35 -0.79
CA ALA A 39 0.95 -11.67 0.13
C ALA A 39 -0.18 -12.40 -0.58
N ARG A 40 -0.52 -12.00 -1.82
CA ARG A 40 -1.51 -12.68 -2.66
C ARG A 40 -1.04 -14.04 -3.19
N LEU A 41 0.27 -14.24 -3.34
CA LEU A 41 0.86 -15.47 -3.87
C LEU A 41 1.14 -16.51 -2.78
N SER A 42 1.62 -16.08 -1.61
CA SER A 42 2.26 -16.91 -0.59
C SER A 42 1.88 -16.54 0.84
N GLY A 43 1.04 -15.52 1.03
CA GLY A 43 0.54 -15.10 2.34
C GLY A 43 1.37 -13.98 3.00
N VAL A 44 0.74 -13.30 3.97
CA VAL A 44 1.30 -12.11 4.65
C VAL A 44 2.58 -12.39 5.43
N THR A 45 2.72 -13.59 6.01
CA THR A 45 3.94 -13.98 6.74
C THR A 45 5.15 -14.01 5.79
N GLU A 46 5.00 -14.61 4.62
CA GLU A 46 6.08 -14.67 3.63
C GLU A 46 6.38 -13.29 3.04
N ALA A 47 5.34 -12.50 2.77
CA ALA A 47 5.49 -11.14 2.29
C ALA A 47 6.28 -10.28 3.29
N ARG A 48 6.02 -10.42 4.59
CA ARG A 48 6.72 -9.69 5.65
C ARG A 48 8.18 -10.12 5.78
N ASN A 49 8.45 -11.42 5.73
CA ASN A 49 9.80 -11.96 5.80
C ASN A 49 10.66 -11.55 4.59
N SER A 50 10.03 -11.32 3.43
CA SER A 50 10.69 -10.92 2.18
C SER A 50 10.65 -9.42 1.92
N LEU A 51 10.19 -8.62 2.89
CA LEU A 51 10.13 -7.15 2.78
C LEU A 51 11.54 -6.57 2.70
N LEU A 52 11.81 -5.80 1.64
CA LEU A 52 13.11 -5.20 1.40
C LEU A 52 13.31 -3.94 2.26
N PRO A 53 14.50 -3.72 2.82
CA PRO A 53 14.75 -2.60 3.73
C PRO A 53 14.77 -1.27 2.97
N VAL A 54 13.88 -0.35 3.36
CA VAL A 54 13.88 1.04 2.89
C VAL A 54 14.38 1.97 3.99
N LYS A 55 15.22 2.94 3.63
CA LYS A 55 15.76 3.98 4.52
C LYS A 55 15.39 5.36 3.98
N ASN A 56 15.05 6.26 4.90
CA ASN A 56 14.99 7.70 4.64
C ASN A 56 13.99 8.17 3.56
N ASP A 57 12.76 7.66 3.53
CA ASP A 57 11.68 8.36 2.81
C ASP A 57 11.39 9.70 3.54
N PRO A 58 11.45 10.86 2.85
CA PRO A 58 11.22 12.16 3.47
C PRO A 58 9.75 12.37 3.89
N ARG A 59 8.82 11.59 3.33
CA ARG A 59 7.39 11.64 3.64
C ARG A 59 7.16 10.84 4.91
N LYS A 60 6.91 11.55 6.02
CA LYS A 60 6.62 10.94 7.33
C LYS A 60 5.56 9.84 7.28
N ILE A 61 4.50 10.04 6.48
CA ILE A 61 3.43 9.05 6.35
C ILE A 61 3.91 7.75 5.70
N MET A 62 4.79 7.81 4.71
CA MET A 62 5.30 6.63 4.02
C MET A 62 6.23 5.82 4.90
N LYS A 63 6.99 6.48 5.77
CA LYS A 63 7.75 5.78 6.82
C LYS A 63 6.83 4.96 7.72
N SER A 64 5.72 5.54 8.19
CA SER A 64 4.75 4.81 9.02
C SER A 64 4.05 3.68 8.27
N VAL A 65 3.76 3.86 6.98
CA VAL A 65 3.25 2.78 6.11
C VAL A 65 4.26 1.64 6.02
N TYR A 66 5.53 1.94 5.74
CA TYR A 66 6.57 0.93 5.72
C TYR A 66 6.66 0.17 7.06
N ASP A 67 6.69 0.89 8.19
CA ASP A 67 6.76 0.31 9.52
C ASP A 67 5.55 -0.60 9.81
N LEU A 68 4.36 -0.27 9.32
CA LEU A 68 3.17 -1.12 9.43
C LEU A 68 3.36 -2.44 8.69
N PHE A 69 3.76 -2.40 7.42
CA PHE A 69 3.99 -3.62 6.61
C PHE A 69 5.15 -4.47 7.13
N ALA A 70 6.16 -3.84 7.75
CA ALA A 70 7.25 -4.51 8.45
C ALA A 70 6.81 -5.16 9.77
N GLY A 71 5.63 -4.82 10.31
CA GLY A 71 5.16 -5.29 11.61
C GLY A 71 5.76 -4.53 12.81
N ASN A 72 6.31 -3.34 12.58
CA ASN A 72 6.97 -2.51 13.59
C ASN A 72 6.03 -1.48 14.25
N CYS A 73 4.84 -1.25 13.68
CA CYS A 73 3.82 -0.39 14.29
C CYS A 73 2.40 -0.90 14.01
N THR A 74 1.42 -0.22 14.59
CA THR A 74 -0.01 -0.51 14.44
C THR A 74 -0.70 0.42 13.45
N THR A 75 -1.91 0.07 13.04
CA THR A 75 -2.74 0.95 12.20
C THR A 75 -3.07 2.27 12.89
N ASP A 76 -3.22 2.27 14.22
CA ASP A 76 -3.46 3.48 15.01
C ASP A 76 -2.26 4.43 14.98
N ASP A 77 -1.04 3.89 14.94
CA ASP A 77 0.18 4.71 14.79
C ASP A 77 0.18 5.44 13.44
N VAL A 78 -0.24 4.77 12.36
CA VAL A 78 -0.39 5.39 11.04
C VAL A 78 -1.43 6.50 11.05
N LEU A 79 -2.59 6.27 11.68
CA LEU A 79 -3.65 7.28 11.84
C LEU A 79 -3.20 8.47 12.69
N ASN A 80 -2.36 8.25 13.71
CA ASN A 80 -1.80 9.34 14.51
C ASN A 80 -0.86 10.23 13.69
N VAL A 81 -0.09 9.66 12.77
CA VAL A 81 0.76 10.44 11.84
C VAL A 81 -0.10 11.16 10.80
N GLU A 82 -1.16 10.54 10.31
CA GLU A 82 -2.11 11.13 9.35
C GLU A 82 -2.70 12.47 9.83
N LYS A 83 -3.03 12.58 11.13
CA LYS A 83 -3.59 13.81 11.74
C LYS A 83 -2.75 15.06 11.48
N LEU A 84 -1.44 14.90 11.24
CA LEU A 84 -0.49 16.00 11.00
C LEU A 84 -0.06 16.12 9.52
N ALA A 85 -0.56 15.27 8.63
CA ALA A 85 0.03 15.05 7.31
C ALA A 85 -0.72 15.72 6.13
N GLY A 86 -1.77 16.51 6.42
CA GLY A 86 -2.56 17.23 5.42
C GLY A 86 -3.25 16.29 4.42
N LEU A 87 -3.86 16.83 3.37
CA LEU A 87 -4.69 16.05 2.43
C LEU A 87 -3.95 14.87 1.78
N LYS A 88 -2.72 15.09 1.31
CA LYS A 88 -1.89 14.00 0.74
C LYS A 88 -1.59 12.91 1.77
N GLY A 89 -1.31 13.29 3.02
CA GLY A 89 -1.11 12.33 4.10
C GLY A 89 -2.35 11.50 4.40
N LYS A 90 -3.53 12.13 4.42
CA LYS A 90 -4.81 11.43 4.57
C LYS A 90 -5.05 10.43 3.45
N PHE A 91 -4.79 10.85 2.21
CA PHE A 91 -4.90 9.97 1.06
C PHE A 91 -4.00 8.74 1.19
N TYR A 92 -2.68 8.93 1.37
CA TYR A 92 -1.72 7.82 1.40
C TYR A 92 -1.94 6.90 2.60
N SER A 93 -2.30 7.44 3.78
CA SER A 93 -2.61 6.61 4.94
C SER A 93 -3.80 5.69 4.67
N HIS A 94 -4.89 6.23 4.11
CA HIS A 94 -6.11 5.46 3.87
C HIS A 94 -5.92 4.47 2.72
N LEU A 95 -5.20 4.84 1.65
CA LEU A 95 -4.86 3.90 0.59
C LEU A 95 -4.12 2.68 1.15
N TYR A 96 -3.04 2.91 1.92
CA TYR A 96 -2.20 1.81 2.39
C TYR A 96 -2.80 1.03 3.55
N LEU A 97 -3.61 1.65 4.42
CA LEU A 97 -4.41 0.92 5.41
C LEU A 97 -5.43 0.01 4.72
N GLY A 98 -6.10 0.49 3.67
CA GLY A 98 -7.03 -0.31 2.89
C GLY A 98 -6.36 -1.55 2.27
N LEU A 99 -5.22 -1.35 1.61
CA LEU A 99 -4.43 -2.44 1.01
C LEU A 99 -3.88 -3.42 2.06
N TYR A 100 -3.46 -2.91 3.23
CA TYR A 100 -3.00 -3.73 4.35
C TYR A 100 -4.11 -4.65 4.86
N TYR A 101 -5.29 -4.09 5.14
CA TYR A 101 -6.43 -4.87 5.60
C TYR A 101 -6.91 -5.88 4.55
N GLU A 102 -6.83 -5.54 3.26
CA GLU A 102 -7.15 -6.51 2.20
C GLU A 102 -6.16 -7.69 2.23
N ALA A 103 -4.86 -7.44 2.38
CA ALA A 103 -3.84 -8.48 2.47
C ALA A 103 -4.05 -9.38 3.71
N GLU A 104 -4.50 -8.81 4.82
CA GLU A 104 -4.86 -9.53 6.06
C GLU A 104 -6.27 -10.17 6.01
N ASN A 105 -6.96 -10.17 4.86
CA ASN A 105 -8.32 -10.68 4.66
C ASN A 105 -9.43 -9.99 5.49
N ASN A 106 -9.20 -8.78 5.99
CA ASN A 106 -10.21 -7.97 6.67
C ASN A 106 -10.90 -7.03 5.67
N LEU A 107 -11.78 -7.61 4.85
CA LEU A 107 -12.47 -6.89 3.76
C LEU A 107 -13.33 -5.69 4.23
N PRO A 108 -14.05 -5.75 5.37
CA PRO A 108 -14.84 -4.60 5.83
C PRO A 108 -13.98 -3.35 6.06
N LEU A 109 -12.84 -3.48 6.74
CA LEU A 109 -11.93 -2.36 6.96
C LEU A 109 -11.21 -1.98 5.66
N ALA A 110 -10.83 -2.95 4.83
CA ALA A 110 -10.22 -2.68 3.54
C ALA A 110 -11.11 -1.76 2.68
N GLN A 111 -12.40 -2.09 2.58
CA GLN A 111 -13.39 -1.29 1.88
C GLN A 111 -13.51 0.11 2.49
N GLU A 112 -13.68 0.22 3.82
CA GLU A 112 -13.83 1.51 4.49
C GLU A 112 -12.68 2.47 4.14
N TYR A 113 -11.44 1.99 4.24
CA TYR A 113 -10.26 2.80 4.00
C TYR A 113 -10.05 3.14 2.51
N ILE A 114 -10.25 2.18 1.60
CA ILE A 114 -10.12 2.44 0.16
C ILE A 114 -11.19 3.42 -0.32
N VAL A 115 -12.43 3.30 0.14
CA VAL A 115 -13.51 4.21 -0.24
C VAL A 115 -13.21 5.62 0.25
N LYS A 116 -12.78 5.80 1.50
CA LYS A 116 -12.32 7.12 2.00
C LYS A 116 -11.18 7.70 1.18
N ALA A 117 -10.18 6.88 0.83
CA ALA A 117 -9.05 7.33 0.00
C ALA A 117 -9.50 7.79 -1.40
N ALA A 118 -10.43 7.07 -2.02
CA ALA A 118 -10.92 7.36 -3.37
C ALA A 118 -11.89 8.56 -3.40
N ASP A 119 -12.81 8.64 -2.43
CA ASP A 119 -13.96 9.55 -2.50
C ASP A 119 -13.75 10.84 -1.68
N GLU A 120 -13.14 10.76 -0.50
CA GLU A 120 -13.00 11.90 0.43
C GLU A 120 -11.65 12.62 0.27
N TYR A 121 -10.57 11.87 0.00
CA TYR A 121 -9.20 12.41 -0.01
C TYR A 121 -8.62 12.52 -1.42
N LYS A 122 -9.42 13.09 -2.34
CA LYS A 122 -8.99 13.31 -3.73
C LYS A 122 -7.76 14.22 -3.83
N ILE A 123 -6.75 13.74 -4.52
CA ILE A 123 -5.55 14.49 -4.89
C ILE A 123 -5.26 14.33 -6.38
N ASP A 124 -4.58 15.31 -6.99
CA ASP A 124 -4.11 15.21 -8.37
C ASP A 124 -2.78 14.43 -8.42
N ASP A 125 -2.90 13.12 -8.26
CA ASP A 125 -1.78 12.18 -8.14
C ASP A 125 -2.18 10.85 -8.82
N TYR A 126 -1.22 10.19 -9.46
CA TYR A 126 -1.42 8.90 -10.09
C TYR A 126 -1.99 7.86 -9.11
N MET A 127 -1.52 7.85 -7.87
CA MET A 127 -1.96 6.89 -6.86
C MET A 127 -3.43 7.09 -6.48
N TRP A 128 -3.98 8.30 -6.59
CA TRP A 128 -5.41 8.52 -6.36
C TRP A 128 -6.26 7.85 -7.44
N TYR A 129 -5.89 7.98 -8.71
CA TYR A 129 -6.57 7.26 -9.80
C TYR A 129 -6.48 5.75 -9.61
N LEU A 130 -5.35 5.25 -9.11
CA LEU A 130 -5.21 3.84 -8.76
C LEU A 130 -6.18 3.43 -7.64
N ALA A 131 -6.37 4.24 -6.60
CA ALA A 131 -7.33 3.97 -5.54
C ALA A 131 -8.77 3.88 -6.09
N VAL A 132 -9.13 4.75 -7.04
CA VAL A 132 -10.41 4.70 -7.74
C VAL A 132 -10.57 3.40 -8.54
N VAL A 133 -9.54 3.01 -9.30
CA VAL A 133 -9.54 1.73 -10.04
C VAL A 133 -9.65 0.54 -9.07
N HIS A 134 -8.95 0.58 -7.95
CA HIS A 134 -9.02 -0.45 -6.92
C HIS A 134 -10.46 -0.61 -6.40
N LYS A 135 -11.07 0.50 -5.96
CA LYS A 135 -12.47 0.55 -5.50
C LYS A 135 -13.41 -0.05 -6.54
N GLN A 136 -13.27 0.34 -7.81
CA GLN A 136 -14.11 -0.14 -8.91
C GLN A 136 -13.95 -1.65 -9.16
N LEU A 137 -12.71 -2.16 -9.22
CA LEU A 137 -12.45 -3.58 -9.47
C LEU A 137 -12.95 -4.47 -8.32
N ARG A 138 -12.95 -3.95 -7.09
CA ARG A 138 -13.52 -4.63 -5.93
C ARG A 138 -15.02 -4.44 -5.77
N LYS A 139 -15.65 -3.60 -6.58
CA LYS A 139 -17.08 -3.24 -6.53
C LYS A 139 -17.48 -2.71 -5.16
N TRP A 140 -16.62 -1.88 -4.59
CA TRP A 140 -16.85 -1.23 -3.31
C TRP A 140 -17.55 0.10 -3.51
N GLU A 141 -18.52 0.38 -2.65
CA GLU A 141 -19.33 1.60 -2.63
C GLU A 141 -18.82 2.55 -1.55
#